data_AF-A0A953YHU1-F1
#
_entry.id   AF-A0A953YHU1-F1
#
_cell.length_a   1.000
_cell.length_b   1.000
_cell.length_c   1.000
_cell.angle_alpha   90.00
_cell.angle_beta   90.00
_cell.angle_gamma   90.00
#
_symmetry.space_group_name_H-M   'P 1'
#
loop_
_entity.id
_entity.type
_entity.pdbx_description
1 polymer ?
#
loop_
_entity_poly.entity_id
_entity_poly.type
_entity_poly.pdbx_seq_one_letter_code
_entity_poly.pdbx_strand_id
1 'polypeptide(L)' 'MTTAETRYAIDPPSAKALDTQGLRDHFHVGGLFKPGEIKLVYSFYDRLILGSAVPDGSPLTLDHV' A
#
# COMPACT_ATOMS: atom_id res chain seq x y z
N MET A 1 -0.46 -16.75 2.29
CA MET A 1 0.31 -15.67 2.92
C MET A 1 0.10 -14.41 2.12
N THR A 2 -0.74 -13.54 2.67
CA THR A 2 -1.05 -12.22 2.11
C THR A 2 0.14 -11.30 2.35
N THR A 3 0.71 -10.70 1.29
CA THR A 3 1.85 -9.79 1.43
C THR A 3 1.40 -8.34 1.59
N ALA A 4 2.01 -7.59 2.49
CA ALA A 4 1.84 -6.14 2.60
C ALA A 4 3.10 -5.37 2.16
N GLU A 5 2.92 -4.40 1.27
CA GLU A 5 3.96 -3.45 0.91
C GLU A 5 4.19 -2.50 2.09
N THR A 6 5.43 -2.35 2.56
CA THR A 6 5.72 -1.41 3.66
C THR A 6 6.00 -0.01 3.10
N ARG A 7 5.39 1.00 3.71
CA ARG A 7 5.68 2.40 3.45
C ARG A 7 6.15 3.10 4.70
N TYR A 8 7.35 3.64 4.63
CA TYR A 8 7.95 4.38 5.72
C TYR A 8 7.43 5.82 5.75
N ALA A 9 7.20 6.33 6.95
CA ALA A 9 6.97 7.75 7.14
C ALA A 9 8.25 8.53 6.81
N ILE A 10 8.08 9.67 6.16
CA ILE A 10 9.16 10.58 5.79
C ILE A 10 8.97 11.93 6.50
N ASP A 11 10.07 12.52 6.94
CA ASP A 11 10.05 13.84 7.58
C ASP A 11 9.82 14.96 6.55
N PRO A 12 9.31 16.14 6.98
CA PRO A 12 8.99 17.22 6.05
C PRO A 12 10.19 17.76 5.25
N PRO A 13 11.39 17.96 5.82
CA PRO A 13 12.58 18.31 5.05
C PRO A 13 12.92 17.32 3.94
N SER A 14 12.92 16.02 4.23
CA SER A 14 13.20 14.98 3.22
C SER A 14 12.12 14.95 2.14
N ALA A 15 10.84 15.04 2.52
CA ALA A 15 9.73 15.07 1.57
C ALA A 15 9.80 16.27 0.61
N LYS A 16 10.25 17.44 1.09
CA LYS A 16 10.40 18.66 0.28
C LYS A 16 11.47 18.52 -0.81
N ALA A 17 12.46 17.64 -0.64
CA ALA A 17 13.55 17.45 -1.59
C ALA A 17 13.20 16.47 -2.73
N LEU A 18 12.06 15.77 -2.65
CA LEU A 18 11.66 14.79 -3.66
C LEU A 18 11.20 15.45 -4.95
N ASP A 19 11.55 14.83 -6.08
CA ASP A 19 10.96 15.15 -7.37
C ASP A 19 9.56 14.49 -7.53
N THR A 20 8.93 14.67 -8.68
CA THR A 20 7.60 14.10 -8.95
C THR A 20 7.57 12.59 -8.82
N GLN A 21 8.62 11.88 -9.27
CA GLN A 21 8.64 10.43 -9.20
C GLN A 21 8.83 9.96 -7.75
N GLY A 22 9.76 10.58 -7.02
CA GLY A 22 9.99 10.28 -5.61
C GLY A 22 8.72 10.49 -4.76
N LEU A 23 7.97 11.57 -4.97
CA LEU A 23 6.70 11.77 -4.28
C LEU A 23 5.71 10.62 -4.57
N ARG A 24 5.66 10.12 -5.80
CA ARG A 24 4.76 9.00 -6.16
C ARG A 24 5.22 7.69 -5.52
N ASP A 25 6.53 7.42 -5.53
CA ASP A 25 7.09 6.20 -4.94
C ASP A 25 6.80 6.12 -3.44
N HIS A 26 6.86 7.25 -2.73
CA HIS A 26 6.60 7.31 -1.29
C HIS A 26 5.10 7.37 -0.95
N PHE A 27 4.29 8.16 -1.66
CA PHE A 27 2.93 8.49 -1.21
C PHE A 27 1.80 7.92 -2.07
N HIS A 28 2.06 7.56 -3.34
CA HIS A 28 1.02 7.05 -4.24
C HIS A 28 1.02 5.52 -4.28
N VAL A 29 -0.12 4.89 -3.95
CA VAL A 29 -0.31 3.45 -4.11
C VAL A 29 -1.06 3.19 -5.41
N GLY A 30 -0.37 2.64 -6.40
CA GLY A 30 -0.95 2.26 -7.69
C GLY A 30 -1.46 0.80 -7.71
N GLY A 31 -2.43 0.53 -8.58
CA GLY A 31 -2.87 -0.84 -8.88
C GLY A 31 -3.46 -1.58 -7.69
N LEU A 32 -4.24 -0.89 -6.85
CA LEU A 32 -4.96 -1.48 -5.72
C LEU A 32 -6.00 -2.50 -6.20
N PHE A 33 -6.85 -2.10 -7.14
CA PHE A 33 -8.05 -2.85 -7.50
C PHE A 33 -7.81 -3.86 -8.64
N LYS A 34 -7.04 -4.91 -8.37
CA LYS A 34 -6.86 -6.03 -9.30
C LYS A 34 -7.84 -7.16 -9.00
N PRO A 35 -8.58 -7.68 -10.01
CA PRO A 35 -9.50 -8.80 -9.81
C PRO A 35 -8.82 -10.02 -9.20
N GLY A 36 -9.47 -10.69 -8.26
CA GLY A 36 -8.99 -11.90 -7.61
C GLY A 36 -7.89 -11.69 -6.57
N GLU A 37 -7.55 -10.43 -6.23
CA GLU A 37 -6.40 -10.13 -5.36
C GLU A 37 -6.81 -9.36 -4.09
N ILE A 38 -6.08 -9.65 -3.00
CA ILE A 38 -5.98 -8.75 -1.84
C ILE A 38 -4.62 -8.05 -1.94
N LYS A 39 -4.64 -6.72 -1.97
CA LYS A 39 -3.42 -5.90 -1.93
C LYS A 39 -3.43 -5.05 -0.67
N LEU A 40 -2.37 -5.15 0.13
CA LEU A 40 -2.21 -4.41 1.38
C LEU A 40 -0.96 -3.54 1.35
N VAL A 41 -1.05 -2.41 2.03
CA VAL A 41 0.05 -1.49 2.31
C VAL A 41 0.06 -1.20 3.80
N TYR A 42 1.19 -1.47 4.45
CA TYR A 42 1.45 -1.13 5.84
C TYR A 42 2.21 0.20 5.90
N SER A 43 1.55 1.24 6.39
CA SER A 43 2.11 2.57 6.52
C SER A 43 2.64 2.81 7.92
N PHE A 44 3.85 3.33 8.05
CA PHE A 44 4.42 3.77 9.32
C PHE A 44 3.80 5.10 9.81
N TYR A 45 2.96 5.74 9.00
CA TYR A 45 2.03 6.76 9.51
C TYR A 45 0.98 6.05 10.36
N ASP A 46 1.15 6.13 11.68
CA ASP A 46 0.28 5.55 12.70
C ASP A 46 0.02 4.04 12.56
N ARG A 47 0.91 3.31 11.87
CA ARG A 47 0.77 1.87 11.61
C ARG A 47 -0.51 1.53 10.84
N LEU A 48 -1.02 2.47 10.03
CA LEU A 48 -2.21 2.29 9.22
C LEU A 48 -1.99 1.17 8.19
N ILE A 49 -2.87 0.18 8.17
CA ILE A 49 -2.98 -0.76 7.05
C ILE A 49 -4.09 -0.26 6.13
N LEU A 50 -3.77 -0.03 4.87
CA LEU A 50 -4.72 0.30 3.81
C LEU A 50 -4.57 -0.67 2.65
N GLY A 51 -5.61 -0.80 1.82
CA GLY A 51 -5.57 -1.75 0.71
C GLY A 51 -6.92 -1.95 0.05
N SER A 52 -7.02 -3.05 -0.67
CA SER A 52 -8.24 -3.48 -1.34
C SER A 52 -8.31 -5.00 -1.40
N ALA A 53 -9.53 -5.52 -1.38
CA ALA A 53 -9.85 -6.90 -1.73
C ALA A 53 -10.87 -6.84 -2.86
N VAL A 54 -10.55 -7.44 -4.01
CA VAL A 54 -11.44 -7.45 -5.18
C VAL A 54 -11.78 -8.89 -5.54
N PRO A 55 -12.89 -9.45 -5.02
CA PRO A 55 -13.31 -10.79 -5.38
C PRO A 55 -13.60 -10.91 -6.89
N ASP A 56 -13.25 -12.05 -7.48
CA ASP A 56 -13.48 -12.34 -8.90
C ASP A 56 -13.95 -13.80 -9.06
N GLY A 57 -15.23 -14.03 -8.77
CA GLY A 57 -15.85 -15.36 -8.87
C GLY A 57 -15.63 -16.30 -7.68
N SER A 58 -14.71 -15.98 -6.75
CA SER A 58 -14.50 -16.73 -5.51
C SER A 58 -14.22 -15.81 -4.30
N PRO A 59 -14.50 -16.25 -3.07
CA PRO A 59 -14.10 -15.53 -1.86
C PRO A 59 -12.58 -15.34 -1.78
N LEU A 60 -12.16 -14.22 -1.19
CA LEU A 60 -10.78 -13.96 -0.85
C LEU A 60 -10.60 -14.06 0.66
N THR A 61 -9.55 -14.73 1.10
CA THR A 61 -9.23 -14.90 2.52
C THR A 61 -8.03 -14.04 2.89
N LEU A 62 -8.21 -13.13 3.84
CA LEU A 62 -7.12 -12.46 4.52
C LEU A 62 -6.62 -13.35 5.66
N ASP A 63 -5.45 -13.94 5.48
CA ASP A 63 -4.86 -14.89 6.44
C ASP A 63 -3.90 -14.21 7.43
N HIS A 64 -2.59 -14.38 7.24
CA HIS A 64 -1.54 -13.77 8.00
C HIS A 64 -0.76 -12.82 7.08
N VAL A 65 -0.40 -11.66 7.63
CA VAL A 65 0.33 -10.59 6.96
C VAL A 65 1.71 -10.46 7.59
#